data_AF-A0A2A2DQR1-F1
#
_entry.id   AF-A0A2A2DQR1-F1
#
_cell.length_a   1.000
_cell.length_b   1.000
_cell.length_c   1.000
_cell.angle_alpha   90.00
_cell.angle_beta   90.00
_cell.angle_gamma   90.00
#
_symmetry.space_group_name_H-M   'P 1'
#
loop_
_entity.id
_entity.type
_entity.pdbx_description
1 polymer ?
#
loop_
_entity_poly.entity_id
_entity_poly.type
_entity_poly.pdbx_seq_one_letter_code
_entity_poly.pdbx_strand_id
1 'polypeptide(L)' 'SVSNDAIEDEKLGLVYSTRIQLKEKTLQVGGKEIALSPGMAVRAEVKTDKRRVIDYFLSPLKEYVDESLDER' A
#
# COMPACT_ATOMS: atom_id res chain seq x y z
N SER A 1 1.98 -6.90 2.75
CA SER A 1 1.20 -6.37 3.89
C SER A 1 2.15 -5.72 4.88
N VAL A 2 1.70 -4.69 5.57
CA VAL A 2 2.43 -4.06 6.69
C VAL A 2 1.76 -4.53 7.99
N SER A 3 2.55 -4.86 9.01
CA SER A 3 2.03 -5.22 10.32
C SER A 3 1.38 -4.02 10.99
N ASN A 4 0.29 -4.25 11.73
CA ASN A 4 -0.46 -3.17 12.36
C ASN A 4 0.22 -2.65 13.65
N ASP A 5 1.05 -3.49 14.25
CA ASP A 5 1.79 -3.18 15.47
C ASP A 5 3.27 -2.89 15.16
N ALA A 6 3.79 -1.89 15.87
CA ALA A 6 5.21 -1.59 15.84
C ALA A 6 5.97 -2.59 16.73
N ILE A 7 7.14 -2.99 16.27
CA ILE A 7 8.08 -3.86 16.99
C ILE A 7 9.21 -2.96 17.49
N GLU A 8 9.65 -3.17 18.73
CA GLU A 8 10.81 -2.46 19.28
C GLU A 8 12.11 -3.10 18.78
N ASP A 9 12.93 -2.30 18.10
CA ASP A 9 14.27 -2.66 17.66
C ASP A 9 15.30 -1.85 18.45
N GLU A 10 16.29 -2.51 19.04
CA GLU A 10 17.28 -1.87 19.92
C GLU A 10 18.09 -0.75 19.24
N LYS A 11 18.17 -0.73 17.90
CA LYS A 11 18.94 0.26 17.14
C LYS A 11 18.04 1.25 16.40
N LEU A 12 16.87 0.83 15.96
CA LEU A 12 15.97 1.61 15.10
C LEU A 12 14.74 2.18 15.84
N GLY A 13 14.50 1.76 17.08
CA GLY A 13 13.31 2.13 17.85
C GLY A 13 12.06 1.38 17.36
N LEU A 14 10.89 2.03 17.37
CA LEU A 14 9.64 1.42 16.91
C LEU A 14 9.63 1.28 15.38
N VAL A 15 9.58 0.04 14.89
CA VAL A 15 9.57 -0.28 13.45
C VAL A 15 8.34 -1.07 13.05
N TYR A 16 7.81 -0.80 11.85
CA TYR A 16 6.72 -1.57 11.26
C TYR A 16 7.28 -2.55 10.24
N SER A 17 7.08 -3.86 10.48
CA SER A 17 7.50 -4.89 9.54
C SER A 17 6.58 -4.94 8.31
N THR A 18 7.15 -5.13 7.12
CA THR A 18 6.40 -5.28 5.88
C THR A 18 6.91 -6.45 5.05
N ARG A 19 5.98 -7.18 4.41
CA ARG A 19 6.29 -8.22 3.43
C ARG A 19 5.76 -7.83 2.06
N ILE A 20 6.63 -7.86 1.06
CA ILE A 20 6.31 -7.54 -0.33
C ILE A 20 6.34 -8.85 -1.13
N GLN A 21 5.27 -9.08 -1.89
CA GLN A 21 5.17 -10.20 -2.83
C GLN A 21 4.89 -9.63 -4.22
N LEU A 22 5.60 -10.12 -5.22
CA LEU A 22 5.34 -9.77 -6.61
C LEU A 22 4.08 -10.48 -7.08
N LYS A 23 3.16 -9.72 -7.69
CA LYS A 23 1.88 -10.24 -8.19
C LYS A 23 2.10 -11.22 -9.35
N GLU A 24 3.07 -10.91 -10.21
CA GLU A 24 3.36 -11.65 -11.43
C GLU A 24 4.81 -12.17 -11.38
N LYS A 25 5.03 -13.32 -12.02
CA LYS A 25 6.36 -13.92 -12.17
C LYS A 25 7.02 -13.54 -13.50
N THR A 26 6.31 -12.78 -14.32
CA THR A 26 6.75 -12.33 -15.65
C THR A 26 6.66 -10.81 -15.73
N LEU A 27 7.37 -10.24 -16.70
CA LEU A 27 7.37 -8.80 -16.98
C LEU A 27 7.36 -8.59 -18.50
N GLN A 28 6.65 -7.58 -18.97
CA GLN A 28 6.64 -7.21 -20.39
C GLN A 28 7.78 -6.22 -20.67
N VAL A 29 8.76 -6.61 -21.48
CA VAL A 29 9.89 -5.77 -21.88
C VAL A 29 10.02 -5.80 -23.39
N GLY A 30 9.86 -4.64 -24.04
CA GLY A 30 10.01 -4.52 -25.49
C GLY A 30 9.04 -5.41 -26.29
N GLY A 31 7.82 -5.63 -25.77
CA GLY A 31 6.80 -6.47 -26.40
C GLY A 31 7.01 -7.98 -26.22
N LYS A 32 7.96 -8.40 -25.37
CA LYS A 32 8.18 -9.80 -25.01
C LYS A 32 7.93 -10.00 -23.52
N GLU A 33 7.26 -11.11 -23.21
CA GLU A 33 7.13 -11.56 -21.85
C GLU A 33 8.43 -12.26 -21.40
N ILE A 34 9.03 -11.75 -20.33
CA ILE A 34 10.24 -12.31 -19.73
C ILE A 34 9.95 -12.82 -18.32
N ALA A 35 10.53 -13.96 -17.94
CA ALA A 35 10.45 -14.45 -16.58
C ALA A 35 11.37 -13.63 -15.65
N LEU A 36 10.86 -13.26 -14.48
CA LEU A 36 11.67 -12.65 -13.43
C LEU A 36 12.75 -13.63 -12.99
N SER A 37 14.00 -13.17 -13.04
CA SER A 37 15.17 -14.00 -12.76
C SER A 37 15.96 -13.45 -11.57
N PRO A 38 16.68 -14.31 -10.81
CA PRO A 38 17.56 -13.87 -9.74
C PRO A 38 18.57 -12.84 -10.23
N GLY A 39 18.90 -11.85 -9.39
CA GLY A 39 19.83 -10.77 -9.73
C GLY A 39 19.17 -9.49 -10.26
N MET A 40 17.86 -9.51 -10.55
CA MET A 40 17.09 -8.29 -10.82
C MET A 40 16.86 -7.47 -9.55
N ALA A 41 17.00 -6.15 -9.64
CA ALA A 41 16.73 -5.23 -8.53
C ALA A 41 15.24 -4.91 -8.43
N VAL A 42 14.68 -5.00 -7.22
CA VAL A 42 13.30 -4.59 -6.92
C VAL A 42 13.35 -3.34 -6.06
N ARG A 43 12.62 -2.30 -6.47
CA ARG A 43 12.43 -1.08 -5.68
C ARG A 43 10.97 -0.99 -5.26
N ALA A 44 10.73 -0.85 -3.96
CA ALA A 44 9.41 -0.55 -3.41
C ALA A 44 9.46 0.78 -2.66
N GLU A 45 8.42 1.58 -2.81
CA GLU A 45 8.28 2.87 -2.15
C GLU A 45 7.01 2.86 -1.31
N VAL A 46 7.14 3.25 -0.04
CA VAL A 46 6.00 3.41 0.87
C VAL A 46 5.67 4.90 0.92
N LYS A 47 4.51 5.26 0.35
CA LYS A 47 3.97 6.62 0.46
C LYS A 47 3.01 6.65 1.64
N THR A 48 3.38 7.37 2.68
CA THR A 48 2.49 7.67 3.81
C THR A 48 1.82 9.01 3.57
N ASP A 49 0.50 9.06 3.69
CA ASP A 49 -0.27 10.30 3.66
C ASP A 49 -0.73 10.65 5.08
N LYS A 50 -0.93 11.93 5.37
CA LYS A 50 -1.43 12.40 6.66
C LYS A 50 -2.94 12.54 6.59
N ARG A 51 -3.66 11.47 6.95
CA ARG A 51 -5.11 11.55 7.13
C ARG A 51 -5.42 12.16 8.50
N ARG A 52 -6.27 13.18 8.57
CA ARG A 52 -6.69 13.73 9.87
C ARG A 52 -7.64 12.73 10.52
N VAL A 53 -7.57 12.59 11.85
CA VAL A 53 -8.47 11.70 12.60
C VAL A 53 -9.94 12.02 12.32
N ILE A 54 -10.26 13.30 12.12
CA ILE A 54 -11.61 13.74 11.77
C ILE A 54 -12.11 13.14 10.45
N ASP A 55 -11.22 12.80 9.51
CA ASP A 55 -11.58 12.23 8.21
C ASP A 55 -11.99 10.74 8.33
N TYR A 56 -11.71 10.06 9.44
CA TYR A 56 -12.29 8.74 9.77
C TYR A 56 -13.71 8.89 10.33
N PHE A 57 -13.94 9.90 11.17
CA PHE A 57 -15.25 10.13 11.76
C PHE A 57 -16.25 10.63 10.71
N LEU A 58 -15.81 11.47 9.77
CA LEU A 58 -16.65 12.03 8.72
C LEU A 58 -16.73 11.15 7.46
N SER A 59 -15.95 10.05 7.36
CA SER A 59 -16.02 9.18 6.18
C SER A 59 -17.41 8.57 5.93
N PRO A 60 -18.18 8.15 6.95
CA PRO A 60 -19.53 7.66 6.73
C PRO A 60 -20.44 8.77 6.19
N LEU A 61 -20.31 10.01 6.70
CA LEU A 61 -21.11 11.14 6.22
C LEU A 61 -20.80 11.48 4.76
N LYS A 62 -19.54 11.34 4.34
CA LYS A 62 -19.16 11.52 2.94
C LYS A 62 -19.77 10.45 2.04
N GLU A 63 -19.77 9.19 2.49
CA GLU A 63 -20.39 8.06 1.78
C GLU A 63 -21.90 8.29 1.56
N TYR A 64 -22.62 8.77 2.58
CA TYR A 64 -24.03 9.15 2.45
C TYR A 64 -24.28 10.32 1.49
N VAL A 65 -23.39 11.32 1.46
CA VAL A 65 -23.51 12.47 0.53
C VAL A 65 -23.27 12.03 -0.91
N ASP A 66 -22.28 11.17 -1.15
CA ASP A 66 -22.01 10.64 -2.49
C ASP A 66 -23.16 9.72 -2.98
N GLU A 67 -23.74 8.87 -2.12
CA GLU A 67 -24.91 8.03 -2.46
C GLU A 67 -26.19 8.85 -2.74
N SER A 68 -26.41 9.96 -2.02
CA SER A 68 -27.60 10.80 -2.20
C SER A 68 -27.62 11.57 -3.54
N LEU A 69 -26.50 11.64 -4.23
CA LEU A 69 -26.36 12.31 -5.53
C LEU A 69 -26.56 11.36 -6.73
N ASP A 70 -26.47 10.05 -6.53
CA ASP A 70 -26.66 9.03 -7.58
C ASP A 70 -28.15 8.62 -7.75
N GLU A 71 -29.02 8.92 -6.77
CA GLU A 71 -30.44 8.57 -6.78
C GLU A 71 -31.36 9.60 -7.47
N ARG A 72 -30.87 10.33 -8.47
CA ARG A 72 -31.72 11.14 -9.37
C ARG A 72 -31.43 10.91 -10.84
#